data_AF-A0A3M1NFZ1-F1
#
_entry.id   AF-A0A3M1NFZ1-F1
#
_cell.length_a   1.000
_cell.length_b   1.000
_cell.length_c   1.000
_cell.angle_alpha   90.00
_cell.angle_beta   90.00
_cell.angle_gamma   90.00
#
_symmetry.space_group_name_H-M   'P 1'
#
loop_
_entity.id
_entity.type
_entity.pdbx_description
1 polymer ?
#
loop_
_entity_poly.entity_id
_entity_poly.type
_entity_poly.pdbx_seq_one_letter_code
_entity_poly.pdbx_strand_id
1 'polypeptide(L)'
;MARSVRIEESIRRALFMNAPRLPAVAQSLLTALDFLPVPEGTATLGMEQSVAERFIKAYGEVWSEFFGRETPQHTVHVAAFALSRYAVTNALYAQFIASGGYDDPSLWTPDGWAWRLRTGRKQPRYWDDPRFNGDDLPVCGVSWFEAMAFARWASLLTGENIRLPTEAEWEWAARGDNPKSLYPWGNIWDAGKLNSGYSDAKHTPRGGLAPVGSYPEGDAPFGHGEMLGQVFEWTNSLFKPYPYHAEDGREDRYAPERRVLRGGNWSDGKYVNRVTVRYHYPPFYADMTTGFRLALGGAQPEIAPRPSRDLVVYGRDTFCPDLIDTRRWLHAWNVPYRQVNQDLDEQIAWRLDSWLGSRTVPTIVVAEHGAVDPILPPAAANLKALRNTDRGSMLHEPEEATLRTFLLRNGFLSA
;
A
#
# COMPACT_ATOMS: atom_id res chain seq x y z
N MET A 1 -24.49 -19.89 -14.03
CA MET A 1 -23.51 -20.82 -13.42
C MET A 1 -22.41 -21.26 -14.39
N ALA A 2 -22.69 -21.97 -15.49
CA ALA A 2 -21.64 -22.49 -16.39
C ALA A 2 -20.73 -21.43 -17.07
N ARG A 3 -21.19 -20.17 -17.18
CA ARG A 3 -20.44 -19.07 -17.81
C ARG A 3 -19.47 -18.37 -16.84
N SER A 4 -19.72 -18.36 -15.52
CA SER A 4 -18.79 -17.78 -14.54
C SER A 4 -17.67 -18.75 -14.17
N VAL A 5 -17.95 -20.05 -14.13
CA VAL A 5 -16.93 -21.10 -13.94
C VAL A 5 -15.89 -21.10 -15.07
N ARG A 6 -16.32 -20.88 -16.33
CA ARG A 6 -15.40 -20.76 -17.47
C ARG A 6 -14.52 -19.50 -17.42
N ILE A 7 -15.01 -18.41 -16.82
CA ILE A 7 -14.24 -17.18 -16.65
C ILE A 7 -13.20 -17.38 -15.53
N GLU A 8 -13.57 -17.99 -14.41
CA GLU A 8 -12.65 -18.40 -13.32
C GLU A 8 -11.52 -19.31 -13.82
N GLU A 9 -11.84 -20.35 -14.60
CA GLU A 9 -10.82 -21.24 -15.16
C GLU A 9 -9.92 -20.53 -16.17
N SER A 10 -10.45 -19.58 -16.94
CA SER A 10 -9.66 -18.86 -17.95
C SER A 10 -8.66 -17.86 -17.32
N ILE A 11 -9.05 -17.19 -16.23
CA ILE A 11 -8.17 -16.28 -15.47
C ILE A 11 -7.11 -17.09 -14.71
N ARG A 12 -7.51 -18.20 -14.05
CA ARG A 12 -6.56 -19.13 -13.42
C ARG A 12 -5.56 -19.70 -14.44
N ARG A 13 -6.01 -20.06 -15.66
CA ARG A 13 -5.11 -20.57 -16.70
C ARG A 13 -4.20 -19.50 -17.29
N ALA A 14 -4.65 -18.24 -17.38
CA ALA A 14 -3.85 -17.15 -17.91
C ALA A 14 -2.73 -16.71 -16.95
N LEU A 15 -2.94 -16.83 -15.63
CA LEU A 15 -1.94 -16.45 -14.62
C LEU A 15 -0.84 -17.50 -14.38
N PHE A 16 -1.07 -18.79 -14.67
CA PHE A 16 -0.18 -19.87 -14.20
C PHE A 16 0.42 -20.79 -15.28
N MET A 17 0.22 -20.52 -16.57
CA MET A 17 0.76 -21.36 -17.66
C MET A 17 2.14 -20.87 -18.11
N ASN A 18 3.21 -21.51 -17.62
CA ASN A 18 4.64 -21.41 -17.97
C ASN A 18 5.60 -20.79 -16.92
N ALA A 19 5.17 -20.62 -15.67
CA ALA A 19 6.10 -20.25 -14.60
C ALA A 19 6.99 -21.46 -14.20
N PRO A 20 8.29 -21.26 -13.88
CA PRO A 20 9.09 -22.29 -13.22
C PRO A 20 8.38 -22.77 -11.95
N ARG A 21 8.50 -24.05 -11.58
CA ARG A 21 7.88 -24.59 -10.36
C ARG A 21 8.35 -23.77 -9.16
N LEU A 22 7.41 -23.07 -8.53
CA LEU A 22 7.66 -22.29 -7.33
C LEU A 22 8.17 -23.20 -6.19
N PRO A 23 9.02 -22.68 -5.28
CA PRO A 23 9.33 -23.38 -4.04
C PRO A 23 8.04 -23.76 -3.30
N ALA A 24 8.03 -24.91 -2.61
CA ALA A 24 6.83 -25.41 -1.93
C ALA A 24 6.24 -24.39 -0.92
N VAL A 25 7.09 -23.59 -0.27
CA VAL A 25 6.69 -22.52 0.65
C VAL A 25 5.93 -21.41 -0.08
N ALA A 26 6.41 -20.99 -1.26
CA ALA A 26 5.75 -19.98 -2.07
C ALA A 26 4.37 -20.45 -2.55
N GLN A 27 4.27 -21.71 -3.01
CA GLN A 27 2.99 -22.29 -3.40
C GLN A 27 2.02 -22.39 -2.22
N SER A 28 2.51 -22.79 -1.04
CA SER A 28 1.71 -22.85 0.19
C SER A 28 1.19 -21.47 0.60
N LEU A 29 2.01 -20.42 0.50
CA LEU A 29 1.60 -19.05 0.80
C LEU A 29 0.49 -18.59 -0.14
N LEU A 30 0.63 -18.78 -1.46
CA LEU A 30 -0.39 -18.40 -2.44
C LEU A 30 -1.71 -19.15 -2.22
N THR A 31 -1.63 -20.45 -1.92
CA THR A 31 -2.83 -21.25 -1.62
C THR A 31 -3.52 -20.77 -0.35
N ALA A 32 -2.77 -20.42 0.70
CA ALA A 32 -3.33 -19.96 1.96
C ALA A 32 -3.89 -18.53 1.91
N LEU A 33 -3.33 -17.66 1.05
CA LEU A 33 -3.87 -16.30 0.83
C LEU A 33 -5.20 -16.31 0.07
N ASP A 34 -5.51 -17.37 -0.68
CA ASP A 34 -6.77 -17.56 -1.42
C ASP A 34 -7.19 -16.30 -2.19
N PHE A 35 -6.35 -15.86 -3.13
CA PHE A 35 -6.65 -14.68 -3.95
C PHE A 35 -7.87 -14.93 -4.83
N LEU A 36 -8.93 -14.13 -4.63
CA LEU A 36 -10.14 -14.15 -5.45
C LEU A 36 -10.10 -13.02 -6.48
N PRO A 37 -10.59 -13.25 -7.70
CA PRO A 37 -10.59 -12.23 -8.75
C PRO A 37 -11.59 -11.12 -8.43
N VAL A 38 -11.17 -9.88 -8.69
CA VAL A 38 -12.00 -8.68 -8.70
C VAL A 38 -12.03 -8.15 -10.14
N PRO A 39 -13.22 -8.09 -10.77
CA PRO A 39 -13.31 -7.68 -12.17
C PRO A 39 -12.95 -6.20 -12.34
N GLU A 40 -12.46 -5.85 -13.53
CA GLU A 40 -12.35 -4.45 -13.93
C GLU A 40 -13.74 -3.79 -13.90
N GLY A 41 -13.80 -2.53 -13.50
CA GLY A 41 -15.06 -1.78 -13.52
C GLY A 41 -14.93 -0.31 -13.17
N THR A 42 -16.05 0.40 -13.29
CA THR A 42 -16.20 1.77 -12.81
C THR A 42 -16.74 1.75 -11.39
N ALA A 43 -15.85 1.89 -10.40
CA ALA A 43 -16.20 1.92 -8.99
C ALA A 43 -16.72 3.31 -8.60
N THR A 44 -17.87 3.37 -7.94
CA THR A 44 -18.48 4.63 -7.48
C THR A 44 -18.03 4.98 -6.05
N LEU A 45 -16.78 5.34 -5.80
CA LEU A 45 -16.26 5.55 -4.43
C LEU A 45 -17.00 6.62 -3.62
N GLY A 46 -16.99 6.42 -2.30
CA GLY A 46 -17.53 7.38 -1.33
C GLY A 46 -19.04 7.36 -1.17
N MET A 47 -19.50 8.25 -0.30
CA MET A 47 -20.89 8.38 0.13
C MET A 47 -21.52 9.65 -0.48
N GLU A 48 -22.79 9.57 -0.86
CA GLU A 48 -23.51 10.77 -1.32
C GLU A 48 -23.57 11.83 -0.22
N GLN A 49 -23.40 13.10 -0.61
CA GLN A 49 -23.46 14.24 0.31
C GLN A 49 -24.77 14.26 1.13
N SER A 50 -25.90 13.93 0.49
CA SER A 50 -27.21 13.87 1.16
C SER A 50 -27.27 12.81 2.27
N VAL A 51 -26.53 11.71 2.13
CA VAL A 51 -26.45 10.65 3.14
C VAL A 51 -25.59 11.11 4.31
N ALA A 52 -24.46 11.76 4.02
CA ALA A 52 -23.59 12.37 5.04
C ALA A 52 -24.37 13.38 5.88
N GLU A 53 -25.12 14.29 5.25
CA GLU A 53 -25.96 15.29 5.93
C GLU A 53 -27.02 14.64 6.83
N ARG A 54 -27.64 13.54 6.40
CA ARG A 54 -28.59 12.78 7.24
C ARG A 54 -27.89 12.18 8.45
N PHE A 55 -26.68 11.66 8.30
CA PHE A 55 -25.91 11.15 9.43
C PHE A 55 -25.46 12.27 10.38
N ILE A 56 -24.96 13.39 9.87
CA ILE A 56 -24.60 14.56 10.70
C ILE A 56 -25.81 15.04 11.49
N LYS A 57 -26.98 15.17 10.84
CA LYS A 57 -28.22 15.56 11.52
C LYS A 57 -28.64 14.55 12.60
N ALA A 58 -28.43 13.25 12.36
CA ALA A 58 -28.82 12.20 13.30
C ALA A 58 -27.86 12.07 14.50
N TYR A 59 -26.56 12.33 14.31
CA TYR A 59 -25.52 12.06 15.31
C TYR A 59 -24.86 13.31 15.89
N GLY A 60 -25.13 14.49 15.32
CA GLY A 60 -24.60 15.77 15.72
C GLY A 60 -23.41 16.24 14.89
N GLU A 61 -23.19 17.56 14.90
CA GLU A 61 -22.16 18.27 14.13
C GLU A 61 -20.73 17.81 14.42
N VAL A 62 -20.48 17.19 15.59
CA VAL A 62 -19.17 16.63 15.95
C VAL A 62 -18.68 15.57 14.96
N TRP A 63 -19.59 14.95 14.20
CA TRP A 63 -19.26 13.95 13.19
C TRP A 63 -19.09 14.53 11.77
N SER A 64 -19.25 15.84 11.59
CA SER A 64 -19.19 16.49 10.27
C SER A 64 -17.87 16.23 9.55
N GLU A 65 -16.75 16.38 10.25
CA GLU A 65 -15.43 16.07 9.67
C GLU A 65 -15.33 14.59 9.29
N PHE A 66 -15.81 13.68 10.15
CA PHE A 66 -15.74 12.24 9.93
C PHE A 66 -16.46 11.82 8.63
N PHE A 67 -17.72 12.25 8.48
CA PHE A 67 -18.50 11.94 7.28
C PHE A 67 -18.01 12.70 6.05
N GLY A 68 -17.45 13.90 6.23
CA GLY A 68 -16.87 14.69 5.14
C GLY A 68 -15.66 14.03 4.46
N ARG A 69 -14.96 13.11 5.13
CA ARG A 69 -13.87 12.32 4.52
C ARG A 69 -14.37 11.36 3.45
N GLU A 70 -15.65 10.96 3.54
CA GLU A 70 -16.29 9.98 2.67
C GLU A 70 -16.99 10.65 1.47
N THR A 71 -17.03 11.98 1.40
CA THR A 71 -17.72 12.75 0.34
C THR A 71 -16.75 13.57 -0.51
N PRO A 72 -17.11 13.94 -1.75
CA PRO A 72 -18.31 13.52 -2.48
C PRO A 72 -18.19 12.09 -3.02
N GLN A 73 -19.34 11.46 -3.26
CA GLN A 73 -19.40 10.28 -4.10
C GLN A 73 -18.95 10.61 -5.53
N HIS A 74 -18.11 9.77 -6.12
CA HIS A 74 -17.53 9.98 -7.45
C HIS A 74 -17.16 8.64 -8.07
N THR A 75 -16.84 8.62 -9.37
CA THR A 75 -16.46 7.39 -10.08
C THR A 75 -14.98 7.34 -10.39
N VAL A 76 -14.37 6.17 -10.27
CA VAL A 76 -13.01 5.86 -10.72
C VAL A 76 -13.03 4.55 -11.50
N HIS A 77 -12.18 4.44 -12.53
CA HIS A 77 -11.92 3.16 -13.18
C HIS A 77 -10.94 2.35 -12.34
N VAL A 78 -11.28 1.09 -12.07
CA VAL A 78 -10.44 0.13 -11.34
C VAL A 78 -10.17 -1.04 -12.27
N ALA A 79 -8.90 -1.24 -12.62
CA ALA A 79 -8.45 -2.38 -13.44
C ALA A 79 -8.72 -3.71 -12.71
N ALA A 80 -8.80 -4.82 -13.47
CA ALA A 80 -8.93 -6.14 -12.88
C ALA A 80 -7.70 -6.49 -12.03
N PHE A 81 -7.93 -7.08 -10.86
CA PHE A 81 -6.89 -7.55 -9.93
C PHE A 81 -7.44 -8.74 -9.14
N ALA A 82 -6.65 -9.30 -8.22
CA ALA A 82 -7.17 -10.24 -7.23
C ALA A 82 -6.87 -9.75 -5.81
N LEU A 83 -7.73 -10.09 -4.85
CA LEU A 83 -7.59 -9.69 -3.45
C LEU A 83 -7.64 -10.95 -2.59
N SER A 84 -6.83 -11.02 -1.54
CA SER A 84 -6.84 -12.15 -0.62
C SER A 84 -8.23 -12.24 0.02
N ARG A 85 -8.77 -13.46 0.09
CA ARG A 85 -10.15 -13.67 0.55
C ARG A 85 -10.39 -13.08 1.94
N TYR A 86 -9.39 -13.22 2.82
CA TYR A 86 -9.40 -12.70 4.17
C TYR A 86 -8.18 -11.80 4.43
N ALA A 87 -8.18 -11.12 5.57
CA ALA A 87 -6.98 -10.48 6.12
C ALA A 87 -5.86 -11.51 6.35
N VAL A 88 -4.60 -11.06 6.32
CA VAL A 88 -3.46 -11.92 6.59
C VAL A 88 -3.56 -12.47 8.01
N THR A 89 -3.46 -13.79 8.19
CA THR A 89 -3.58 -14.42 9.50
C THR A 89 -2.26 -14.46 10.26
N ASN A 90 -2.31 -14.74 11.57
CA ASN A 90 -1.09 -14.91 12.36
C ASN A 90 -0.24 -16.09 11.86
N ALA A 91 -0.83 -17.19 11.40
CA ALA A 91 -0.06 -18.30 10.84
C ALA A 91 0.74 -17.89 9.59
N LEU A 92 0.17 -17.03 8.74
CA LEU A 92 0.88 -16.46 7.59
C LEU A 92 1.96 -15.48 8.04
N TYR A 93 1.65 -14.60 9.00
CA TYR A 93 2.59 -13.63 9.53
C TYR A 93 3.78 -14.26 10.26
N ALA A 94 3.55 -15.41 10.92
CA ALA A 94 4.60 -16.19 11.57
C ALA A 94 5.64 -16.70 10.57
N GLN A 95 5.25 -17.02 9.33
CA GLN A 95 6.20 -17.41 8.28
C GLN A 95 7.13 -16.26 7.89
N PHE A 96 6.59 -15.04 7.79
CA PHE A 96 7.38 -13.82 7.55
C PHE A 96 8.37 -13.55 8.70
N ILE A 97 7.94 -13.69 9.96
CA ILE A 97 8.83 -13.55 11.11
C ILE A 97 9.93 -14.62 11.05
N ALA A 98 9.55 -15.88 10.84
CA ALA A 98 10.47 -17.02 10.82
C ALA A 98 11.49 -16.96 9.67
N SER A 99 11.16 -16.30 8.55
CA SER A 99 12.09 -16.07 7.44
C SER A 99 13.07 -14.92 7.70
N GLY A 100 13.08 -14.33 8.90
CA GLY A 100 13.91 -13.16 9.21
C GLY A 100 13.36 -11.86 8.65
N GLY A 101 12.05 -11.77 8.38
CA GLY A 101 11.44 -10.62 7.71
C GLY A 101 11.64 -9.28 8.44
N TYR A 102 11.74 -9.30 9.78
CA TYR A 102 12.10 -8.13 10.56
C TYR A 102 13.58 -7.77 10.51
N ASP A 103 14.46 -8.71 10.18
CA ASP A 103 15.92 -8.51 10.17
C ASP A 103 16.46 -8.15 8.78
N ASP A 104 15.65 -8.27 7.73
CA ASP A 104 16.04 -7.97 6.36
C ASP A 104 15.65 -6.53 5.93
N PRO A 105 16.58 -5.56 5.87
CA PRO A 105 16.31 -4.18 5.47
C PRO A 105 15.76 -4.04 4.03
N SER A 106 16.00 -5.02 3.16
CA SER A 106 15.52 -4.98 1.78
C SER A 106 14.00 -5.09 1.69
N LEU A 107 13.34 -5.61 2.73
CA LEU A 107 11.89 -5.74 2.80
C LEU A 107 11.18 -4.43 3.15
N TRP A 108 11.90 -3.46 3.72
CA TRP A 108 11.31 -2.26 4.31
C TRP A 108 11.52 -1.02 3.43
N THR A 109 10.61 -0.05 3.55
CA THR A 109 10.87 1.32 3.10
C THR A 109 11.99 1.95 3.95
N PRO A 110 12.67 3.02 3.49
CA PRO A 110 13.70 3.69 4.29
C PRO A 110 13.17 4.10 5.67
N ASP A 111 12.01 4.76 5.71
CA ASP A 111 11.39 5.21 6.96
C ASP A 111 10.89 4.03 7.82
N GLY A 112 10.38 2.97 7.18
CA GLY A 112 9.98 1.76 7.87
C GLY A 112 11.15 1.04 8.53
N TRP A 113 12.29 0.96 7.84
CA TRP A 113 13.51 0.38 8.41
C TRP A 113 14.06 1.22 9.56
N ALA A 114 14.14 2.54 9.38
CA ALA A 114 14.56 3.45 10.43
C ALA A 114 13.63 3.36 11.66
N TRP A 115 12.33 3.26 11.44
CA TRP A 115 11.34 3.04 12.50
C TRP A 115 11.56 1.69 13.20
N ARG A 116 11.76 0.60 12.46
CA ARG A 116 12.01 -0.75 13.01
C ARG A 116 13.26 -0.74 13.89
N LEU A 117 14.36 -0.14 13.42
CA LEU A 117 15.60 -0.01 14.20
C LEU A 117 15.40 0.81 15.46
N ARG A 118 14.75 1.98 15.36
CA ARG A 118 14.50 2.87 16.51
C ARG A 118 13.60 2.23 17.57
N THR A 119 12.62 1.44 17.16
CA THR A 119 11.66 0.79 18.08
C THR A 119 12.13 -0.57 18.56
N GLY A 120 13.11 -1.19 17.90
CA GLY A 120 13.57 -2.54 18.21
C GLY A 120 12.53 -3.63 17.96
N ARG A 121 11.49 -3.33 17.16
CA ARG A 121 10.35 -4.21 16.97
C ARG A 121 10.71 -5.44 16.14
N LYS A 122 10.24 -6.61 16.59
CA LYS A 122 10.52 -7.92 15.99
C LYS A 122 9.28 -8.77 15.70
N GLN A 123 8.12 -8.31 16.16
CA GLN A 123 6.84 -8.97 16.02
C GLN A 123 5.70 -7.93 16.20
N PRO A 124 4.46 -8.27 15.82
CA PRO A 124 3.28 -7.44 16.05
C PRO A 124 3.09 -7.09 17.53
N ARG A 125 2.41 -5.97 17.80
CA ARG A 125 2.31 -5.38 19.16
C ARG A 125 1.64 -6.31 20.18
N TYR A 126 0.72 -7.15 19.73
CA TYR A 126 -0.07 -8.06 20.57
C TYR A 126 0.25 -9.52 20.30
N TRP A 127 1.44 -9.81 19.77
CA TRP A 127 1.85 -11.17 19.42
C TRP A 127 1.86 -12.14 20.61
N ASP A 128 2.23 -11.65 21.80
CA ASP A 128 2.27 -12.51 23.01
C ASP A 128 0.91 -12.58 23.73
N ASP A 129 -0.15 -11.96 23.17
CA ASP A 129 -1.49 -11.99 23.73
C ASP A 129 -2.35 -13.07 23.04
N PRO A 130 -2.75 -14.14 23.75
CA PRO A 130 -3.50 -15.24 23.16
C PRO A 130 -4.89 -14.83 22.65
N ARG A 131 -5.41 -13.66 23.03
CA ARG A 131 -6.66 -13.11 22.48
C ARG A 131 -6.51 -12.66 21.02
N PHE A 132 -5.27 -12.43 20.58
CA PHE A 132 -4.95 -11.81 19.31
C PHE A 132 -3.99 -12.64 18.44
N ASN A 133 -3.30 -13.64 19.02
CA ASN A 133 -2.33 -14.49 18.32
C ASN A 133 -2.77 -15.97 18.22
N GLY A 134 -3.91 -16.22 17.57
CA GLY A 134 -4.31 -17.56 17.11
C GLY A 134 -4.05 -17.71 15.61
N ASP A 135 -3.66 -18.90 15.16
CA ASP A 135 -3.21 -19.19 13.79
C ASP A 135 -4.20 -18.72 12.70
N ASP A 136 -5.50 -18.87 12.96
CA ASP A 136 -6.60 -18.51 12.08
C ASP A 136 -7.18 -17.10 12.36
N LEU A 137 -6.66 -16.38 13.35
CA LEU A 137 -7.04 -14.98 13.58
C LEU A 137 -6.29 -14.06 12.61
N PRO A 138 -6.91 -12.96 12.16
CA PRO A 138 -6.20 -11.89 11.47
C PRO A 138 -5.03 -11.39 12.32
N VAL A 139 -3.88 -11.15 11.69
CA VAL A 139 -2.79 -10.44 12.36
C VAL A 139 -3.24 -9.03 12.69
N CYS A 140 -3.05 -8.61 13.94
CA CYS A 140 -3.36 -7.27 14.38
C CYS A 140 -2.19 -6.63 15.13
N GLY A 141 -2.32 -5.35 15.44
CA GLY A 141 -1.21 -4.60 16.01
C GLY A 141 -0.06 -4.54 15.05
N VAL A 142 -0.30 -4.38 13.75
CA VAL A 142 0.74 -4.16 12.73
C VAL A 142 0.61 -2.76 12.15
N SER A 143 1.76 -2.12 11.94
CA SER A 143 1.86 -0.82 11.28
C SER A 143 1.80 -0.96 9.77
N TRP A 144 1.62 0.16 9.07
CA TRP A 144 1.68 0.17 7.61
C TRP A 144 3.06 -0.27 7.11
N PHE A 145 4.14 0.11 7.81
CA PHE A 145 5.50 -0.33 7.48
C PHE A 145 5.65 -1.85 7.57
N GLU A 146 5.09 -2.47 8.62
CA GLU A 146 5.07 -3.93 8.79
C GLU A 146 4.23 -4.63 7.71
N ALA A 147 3.06 -4.08 7.37
CA ALA A 147 2.20 -4.60 6.32
C ALA A 147 2.88 -4.53 4.94
N MET A 148 3.59 -3.44 4.66
CA MET A 148 4.35 -3.27 3.42
C MET A 148 5.56 -4.20 3.33
N ALA A 149 6.27 -4.41 4.43
CA ALA A 149 7.36 -5.37 4.49
C ALA A 149 6.89 -6.81 4.25
N PHE A 150 5.74 -7.19 4.82
CA PHE A 150 5.11 -8.48 4.54
C PHE A 150 4.73 -8.63 3.07
N ALA A 151 4.10 -7.61 2.48
CA ALA A 151 3.69 -7.65 1.08
C ALA A 151 4.91 -7.80 0.14
N ARG A 152 6.00 -7.08 0.40
CA ARG A 152 7.25 -7.21 -0.36
C ARG A 152 7.88 -8.59 -0.19
N TRP A 153 7.90 -9.12 1.03
CA TRP A 153 8.37 -10.48 1.29
C TRP A 153 7.59 -11.52 0.51
N ALA A 154 6.26 -11.44 0.55
CA ALA A 154 5.38 -12.33 -0.19
C ALA A 154 5.65 -12.24 -1.69
N SER A 155 5.76 -11.02 -2.23
CA SER A 155 6.07 -10.77 -3.64
C SER A 155 7.42 -11.37 -4.07
N LEU A 156 8.49 -11.15 -3.30
CA LEU A 156 9.82 -11.72 -3.58
C LEU A 156 9.83 -13.25 -3.47
N LEU A 157 9.13 -13.80 -2.49
CA LEU A 157 9.06 -15.24 -2.27
C LEU A 157 8.33 -15.95 -3.42
N THR A 158 7.25 -15.35 -3.94
CA THR A 158 6.40 -15.97 -4.95
C THR A 158 6.74 -15.56 -6.37
N GLY A 159 7.49 -14.47 -6.57
CA GLY A 159 7.70 -13.85 -7.88
C GLY A 159 6.43 -13.19 -8.45
N GLU A 160 5.41 -12.97 -7.61
CA GLU A 160 4.13 -12.39 -8.01
C GLU A 160 4.04 -10.93 -7.55
N ASN A 161 3.23 -10.11 -8.23
CA ASN A 161 2.95 -8.73 -7.80
C ASN A 161 1.99 -8.71 -6.59
N ILE A 162 2.49 -9.09 -5.40
CA ILE A 162 1.75 -9.03 -4.15
C ILE A 162 2.01 -7.69 -3.46
N ARG A 163 0.94 -7.00 -3.07
CA ARG A 163 0.99 -5.63 -2.54
C ARG A 163 -0.17 -5.35 -1.60
N LEU A 164 -0.17 -4.19 -0.94
CA LEU A 164 -1.38 -3.67 -0.34
C LEU A 164 -2.35 -3.19 -1.43
N PRO A 165 -3.68 -3.34 -1.26
CA PRO A 165 -4.66 -2.75 -2.17
C PRO A 165 -4.63 -1.22 -2.08
N THR A 166 -5.03 -0.52 -3.14
CA THR A 166 -5.41 0.90 -3.02
C THR A 166 -6.75 1.04 -2.27
N GLU A 167 -7.08 2.22 -1.76
CA GLU A 167 -8.41 2.44 -1.15
C GLU A 167 -9.55 2.27 -2.15
N ALA A 168 -9.29 2.55 -3.44
CA ALA A 168 -10.24 2.37 -4.53
C ALA A 168 -10.51 0.89 -4.82
N GLU A 169 -9.45 0.09 -4.93
CA GLU A 169 -9.51 -1.36 -5.10
C GLU A 169 -10.24 -2.03 -3.94
N TRP A 170 -9.90 -1.64 -2.71
CA TRP A 170 -10.52 -2.16 -1.51
C TRP A 170 -12.04 -1.90 -1.50
N GLU A 171 -12.45 -0.66 -1.78
CA GLU A 171 -13.86 -0.29 -1.77
C GLU A 171 -14.64 -0.99 -2.89
N TRP A 172 -14.03 -1.12 -4.07
CA TRP A 172 -14.62 -1.85 -5.18
C TRP A 172 -14.86 -3.32 -4.82
N ALA A 173 -13.88 -3.98 -4.19
CA ALA A 173 -14.02 -5.35 -3.72
C ALA A 173 -15.10 -5.49 -2.63
N ALA A 174 -15.23 -4.50 -1.74
CA ALA A 174 -16.19 -4.52 -0.63
C ALA A 174 -17.63 -4.24 -1.08
N ARG A 175 -17.82 -3.39 -2.09
CA ARG A 175 -19.14 -2.85 -2.46
C ARG A 175 -19.67 -3.32 -3.80
N GLY A 176 -18.80 -3.67 -4.74
CA GLY A 176 -19.21 -3.97 -6.11
C GLY A 176 -19.97 -2.82 -6.78
N ASP A 177 -20.89 -3.16 -7.67
CA ASP A 177 -21.61 -2.25 -8.57
C ASP A 177 -22.81 -1.54 -7.94
N ASN A 178 -23.08 -1.73 -6.65
CA ASN A 178 -24.15 -1.03 -5.95
C ASN A 178 -23.63 0.22 -5.24
N PRO A 179 -23.76 1.43 -5.84
CA PRO A 179 -23.21 2.67 -5.28
C PRO A 179 -23.91 3.14 -4.00
N LYS A 180 -25.05 2.54 -3.65
CA LYS A 180 -25.84 2.91 -2.47
C LYS A 180 -25.51 2.07 -1.26
N SER A 181 -24.92 0.88 -1.43
CA SER A 181 -24.59 -0.05 -0.36
C SER A 181 -23.69 0.59 0.70
N LEU A 182 -24.12 0.56 1.96
CA LEU A 182 -23.30 0.94 3.11
C LEU A 182 -22.50 -0.24 3.68
N TYR A 183 -22.95 -1.46 3.43
CA TYR A 183 -22.37 -2.72 3.85
C TYR A 183 -22.26 -3.66 2.64
N PRO A 184 -21.37 -4.67 2.64
CA PRO A 184 -21.25 -5.62 1.54
C PRO A 184 -22.56 -6.35 1.22
N TRP A 185 -23.43 -6.55 2.22
CA TRP A 185 -24.76 -7.14 2.11
C TRP A 185 -25.91 -6.13 1.90
N GLY A 186 -25.61 -4.85 1.65
CA GLY A 186 -26.61 -3.82 1.32
C GLY A 186 -26.65 -2.65 2.31
N ASN A 187 -27.85 -2.18 2.63
CA ASN A 187 -28.05 -0.90 3.35
C ASN A 187 -28.52 -1.03 4.79
N ILE A 188 -28.85 -2.24 5.22
CA ILE A 188 -29.39 -2.51 6.53
C ILE A 188 -28.28 -3.16 7.37
N TRP A 189 -27.98 -2.53 8.50
CA TRP A 189 -27.01 -3.06 9.46
C TRP A 189 -27.48 -4.43 9.96
N ASP A 190 -26.54 -5.37 10.02
CA ASP A 190 -26.76 -6.69 10.58
C ASP A 190 -25.50 -7.12 11.35
N ALA A 191 -25.56 -7.09 12.68
CA ALA A 191 -24.43 -7.44 13.54
C ALA A 191 -24.09 -8.94 13.48
N GLY A 192 -24.96 -9.79 12.91
CA GLY A 192 -24.69 -11.21 12.70
C GLY A 192 -23.76 -11.51 11.51
N LYS A 193 -23.47 -10.51 10.66
CA LYS A 193 -22.72 -10.67 9.41
C LYS A 193 -21.27 -10.20 9.47
N LEU A 194 -20.80 -9.77 10.63
CA LEU A 194 -19.42 -9.33 10.83
C LEU A 194 -19.02 -9.42 12.30
N ASN A 195 -17.72 -9.44 12.57
CA ASN A 195 -17.21 -9.22 13.91
C ASN A 195 -17.15 -7.70 14.20
N SER A 196 -17.99 -7.20 15.10
CA SER A 196 -18.08 -5.77 15.43
C SER A 196 -18.38 -5.54 16.91
N GLY A 197 -18.25 -4.27 17.33
CA GLY A 197 -18.55 -3.81 18.66
C GLY A 197 -20.04 -3.63 18.93
N TYR A 198 -20.36 -2.99 20.05
CA TYR A 198 -21.74 -2.79 20.47
C TYR A 198 -22.47 -1.84 19.51
N SER A 199 -23.43 -2.38 18.76
CA SER A 199 -24.30 -1.60 17.87
C SER A 199 -25.74 -2.09 17.78
N ASP A 200 -26.00 -3.26 18.34
CA ASP A 200 -27.31 -3.87 18.46
C ASP A 200 -27.44 -4.46 19.86
N ALA A 201 -28.49 -4.10 20.60
CA ALA A 201 -28.77 -4.63 21.93
C ALA A 201 -29.03 -6.14 21.92
N LYS A 202 -29.37 -6.72 20.76
CA LYS A 202 -29.59 -8.16 20.57
C LYS A 202 -28.33 -8.94 20.22
N HIS A 203 -27.22 -8.27 19.97
CA HIS A 203 -25.95 -8.90 19.61
C HIS A 203 -24.91 -8.63 20.71
N THR A 204 -24.26 -9.69 21.20
CA THR A 204 -23.18 -9.57 22.18
C THR A 204 -21.84 -9.65 21.44
N PRO A 205 -21.05 -8.56 21.41
CA PRO A 205 -19.72 -8.56 20.82
C PRO A 205 -18.81 -9.58 21.47
N ARG A 206 -17.91 -10.16 20.67
CA ARG A 206 -16.93 -11.14 21.15
C ARG A 206 -15.88 -10.54 22.08
N GLY A 207 -15.62 -9.23 21.97
CA GLY A 207 -14.58 -8.54 22.73
C GLY A 207 -13.16 -8.83 22.23
N GLY A 208 -13.02 -9.29 20.98
CA GLY A 208 -11.73 -9.58 20.33
C GLY A 208 -11.93 -10.07 18.90
N LEU A 209 -10.86 -10.60 18.31
CA LEU A 209 -10.89 -11.14 16.95
C LEU A 209 -11.61 -12.49 16.86
N ALA A 210 -12.06 -12.82 15.67
CA ALA A 210 -12.60 -14.14 15.33
C ALA A 210 -11.75 -14.83 14.27
N PRO A 211 -11.72 -16.18 14.22
CA PRO A 211 -11.15 -16.91 13.10
C PRO A 211 -11.67 -16.40 11.77
N VAL A 212 -10.80 -16.27 10.77
CA VAL A 212 -11.22 -15.88 9.44
C VAL A 212 -12.23 -16.88 8.87
N GLY A 213 -13.27 -16.37 8.20
CA GLY A 213 -14.37 -17.17 7.67
C GLY A 213 -15.49 -17.44 8.68
N SER A 214 -15.50 -16.77 9.83
CA SER A 214 -16.56 -16.91 10.84
C SER A 214 -17.89 -16.27 10.38
N TYR A 215 -17.86 -15.39 9.39
CA TYR A 215 -19.02 -14.58 8.97
C TYR A 215 -19.32 -14.66 7.46
N PRO A 216 -19.62 -15.86 6.91
CA PRO A 216 -19.80 -16.05 5.47
C PRO A 216 -21.03 -15.30 4.90
N GLU A 217 -22.04 -15.02 5.72
CA GLU A 217 -23.22 -14.24 5.30
C GLU A 217 -22.94 -12.75 5.08
N GLY A 218 -21.75 -12.30 5.50
CA GLY A 218 -21.23 -10.95 5.29
C GLY A 218 -20.23 -10.83 4.14
N ASP A 219 -19.98 -11.92 3.40
CA ASP A 219 -19.08 -11.91 2.25
C ASP A 219 -19.48 -10.82 1.24
N ALA A 220 -18.49 -10.15 0.68
CA ALA A 220 -18.68 -9.09 -0.29
C ALA A 220 -19.11 -9.64 -1.67
N PRO A 221 -19.58 -8.79 -2.61
CA PRO A 221 -20.17 -9.25 -3.87
C PRO A 221 -19.28 -10.16 -4.72
N PHE A 222 -17.96 -10.08 -4.55
CA PHE A 222 -16.97 -10.91 -5.24
C PHE A 222 -16.43 -12.08 -4.39
N GLY A 223 -17.09 -12.41 -3.26
CA GLY A 223 -16.74 -13.54 -2.38
C GLY A 223 -15.67 -13.27 -1.33
N HIS A 224 -15.18 -12.03 -1.22
CA HIS A 224 -14.20 -11.64 -0.22
C HIS A 224 -14.86 -11.59 1.16
N GLY A 225 -14.34 -12.36 2.09
CA GLY A 225 -14.88 -12.43 3.43
C GLY A 225 -14.41 -11.28 4.30
N GLU A 226 -15.24 -10.93 5.27
CA GLU A 226 -14.86 -10.06 6.39
C GLU A 226 -14.27 -8.72 5.93
N MET A 227 -14.76 -8.18 4.79
CA MET A 227 -14.42 -6.84 4.32
C MET A 227 -14.89 -5.77 5.31
N LEU A 228 -15.83 -6.07 6.21
CA LEU A 228 -16.14 -5.22 7.34
C LEU A 228 -15.95 -5.97 8.66
N GLY A 229 -15.56 -5.23 9.70
CA GLY A 229 -15.30 -5.79 11.02
C GLY A 229 -13.88 -6.35 11.15
N GLN A 230 -13.66 -7.21 12.15
CA GLN A 230 -12.34 -7.77 12.46
C GLN A 230 -11.30 -6.69 12.72
N VAL A 231 -10.49 -6.33 11.73
CA VAL A 231 -9.46 -5.29 11.82
C VAL A 231 -9.69 -4.23 10.74
N PHE A 232 -9.28 -3.01 11.05
CA PHE A 232 -9.00 -2.03 10.03
C PHE A 232 -7.87 -2.53 9.16
N GLU A 233 -7.97 -2.32 7.86
CA GLU A 233 -7.02 -2.84 6.91
C GLU A 233 -6.26 -1.71 6.24
N TRP A 234 -4.94 -1.71 6.44
CA TRP A 234 -4.04 -0.79 5.76
C TRP A 234 -4.15 -0.91 4.24
N THR A 235 -4.30 0.21 3.56
CA THR A 235 -4.18 0.32 2.11
C THR A 235 -2.86 0.98 1.72
N ASN A 236 -2.52 0.90 0.44
CA ASN A 236 -1.38 1.62 -0.11
C ASN A 236 -1.63 3.15 -0.13
N SER A 237 -2.89 3.58 -0.24
CA SER A 237 -3.23 4.98 -0.48
C SER A 237 -2.88 5.91 0.68
N LEU A 238 -2.22 7.02 0.36
CA LEU A 238 -2.15 8.21 1.21
C LEU A 238 -3.55 8.80 1.40
N PHE A 239 -3.81 9.32 2.59
CA PHE A 239 -5.06 10.01 2.87
C PHE A 239 -5.08 11.38 2.17
N LYS A 240 -5.91 11.49 1.13
CA LYS A 240 -6.22 12.74 0.42
C LYS A 240 -7.73 12.98 0.35
N PRO A 241 -8.18 14.24 0.20
CA PRO A 241 -9.59 14.54 -0.05
C PRO A 241 -10.12 13.79 -1.27
N TYR A 242 -11.42 13.49 -1.25
CA TYR A 242 -12.11 13.09 -2.47
C TYR A 242 -12.43 14.32 -3.34
N PRO A 243 -12.50 14.16 -4.68
CA PRO A 243 -12.47 12.91 -5.46
C PRO A 243 -11.12 12.16 -5.48
N TYR A 244 -11.19 10.84 -5.72
CA TYR A 244 -10.02 9.97 -5.90
C TYR A 244 -9.40 10.16 -7.28
N HIS A 245 -8.09 10.42 -7.29
CA HIS A 245 -7.29 10.52 -8.51
C HIS A 245 -6.05 9.63 -8.37
N ALA A 246 -5.97 8.56 -9.16
CA ALA A 246 -4.85 7.60 -9.10
C ALA A 246 -3.49 8.29 -9.32
N GLU A 247 -3.45 9.31 -10.16
CA GLU A 247 -2.22 10.01 -10.57
C GLU A 247 -1.82 11.18 -9.68
N ASP A 248 -2.56 11.47 -8.60
CA ASP A 248 -2.22 12.61 -7.74
C ASP A 248 -1.05 12.35 -6.80
N GLY A 249 -0.46 11.16 -6.86
CA GLY A 249 0.63 10.70 -6.00
C GLY A 249 0.19 10.00 -4.73
N ARG A 250 -1.11 9.66 -4.58
CA ARG A 250 -1.60 8.98 -3.37
C ARG A 250 -1.11 7.54 -3.23
N GLU A 251 -0.64 6.93 -4.31
CA GLU A 251 -0.13 5.56 -4.28
C GLU A 251 1.39 5.47 -4.07
N ASP A 252 2.07 6.60 -3.80
CA ASP A 252 3.51 6.62 -3.50
C ASP A 252 3.81 5.84 -2.21
N ARG A 253 4.53 4.72 -2.31
CA ARG A 253 4.90 3.82 -1.20
C ARG A 253 5.98 4.37 -0.27
N TYR A 254 6.67 5.43 -0.66
CA TYR A 254 7.81 5.97 0.08
C TYR A 254 7.49 7.30 0.77
N ALA A 255 6.32 7.85 0.48
CA ALA A 255 5.81 9.03 1.13
C ALA A 255 5.49 8.75 2.63
N PRO A 256 6.02 9.55 3.59
CA PRO A 256 5.88 9.33 5.03
C PRO A 256 4.50 9.72 5.61
N GLU A 257 3.59 10.20 4.77
CA GLU A 257 2.30 10.74 5.17
C GLU A 257 1.31 9.66 5.62
N ARG A 258 0.19 10.12 6.17
CA ARG A 258 -0.87 9.25 6.71
C ARG A 258 -1.44 8.36 5.61
N ARG A 259 -1.62 7.08 5.96
CA ARG A 259 -2.17 6.05 5.07
C ARG A 259 -3.62 5.77 5.44
N VAL A 260 -4.42 5.40 4.45
CA VAL A 260 -5.82 5.07 4.64
C VAL A 260 -5.95 3.67 5.24
N LEU A 261 -6.92 3.52 6.14
CA LEU A 261 -7.43 2.24 6.59
C LEU A 261 -8.91 2.12 6.24
N ARG A 262 -9.32 0.92 5.86
CA ARG A 262 -10.70 0.59 5.47
C ARG A 262 -11.22 -0.57 6.33
N GLY A 263 -12.51 -0.88 6.25
CA GLY A 263 -13.10 -2.07 6.86
C GLY A 263 -13.80 -1.88 8.20
N GLY A 264 -13.42 -0.88 8.99
CA GLY A 264 -13.85 -0.84 10.39
C GLY A 264 -13.11 -1.88 11.22
N ASN A 265 -13.62 -2.27 12.37
CA ASN A 265 -12.95 -3.23 13.26
C ASN A 265 -13.93 -3.88 14.26
N TRP A 266 -13.43 -4.87 15.01
CA TRP A 266 -14.16 -5.66 15.99
C TRP A 266 -14.65 -4.88 17.22
N SER A 267 -14.04 -3.74 17.54
CA SER A 267 -14.38 -2.95 18.72
C SER A 267 -15.40 -1.86 18.44
N ASP A 268 -15.48 -1.42 17.18
CA ASP A 268 -16.38 -0.36 16.75
C ASP A 268 -17.71 -0.87 16.20
N GLY A 269 -18.69 0.02 16.22
CA GLY A 269 -20.05 -0.25 15.79
C GLY A 269 -20.33 -0.03 14.30
N LYS A 270 -21.63 -0.04 13.97
CA LYS A 270 -22.19 0.16 12.61
C LYS A 270 -21.79 1.45 11.91
N TYR A 271 -21.35 2.45 12.68
CA TYR A 271 -20.99 3.75 12.14
C TYR A 271 -19.60 3.78 11.54
N VAL A 272 -18.70 2.98 12.08
CA VAL A 272 -17.32 2.86 11.61
C VAL A 272 -17.20 1.68 10.63
N ASN A 273 -17.98 0.61 10.86
CA ASN A 273 -18.07 -0.53 9.96
C ASN A 273 -19.00 -0.23 8.78
N ARG A 274 -18.57 0.64 7.85
CA ARG A 274 -19.20 0.87 6.55
C ARG A 274 -18.18 0.79 5.44
N VAL A 275 -18.62 0.38 4.25
CA VAL A 275 -17.75 0.26 3.07
C VAL A 275 -17.13 1.60 2.66
N THR A 276 -17.74 2.73 2.99
CA THR A 276 -17.26 4.08 2.62
C THR A 276 -16.34 4.72 3.65
N VAL A 277 -16.24 4.18 4.87
CA VAL A 277 -15.49 4.81 5.97
C VAL A 277 -13.98 4.81 5.70
N ARG A 278 -13.38 5.99 5.85
CA ARG A 278 -11.94 6.21 5.66
C ARG A 278 -11.32 6.64 6.97
N TYR A 279 -10.64 5.72 7.63
CA TYR A 279 -9.72 6.06 8.71
C TYR A 279 -8.35 6.37 8.12
N HIS A 280 -7.55 7.12 8.87
CA HIS A 280 -6.17 7.35 8.49
C HIS A 280 -5.29 7.50 9.72
N TYR A 281 -4.10 6.92 9.66
CA TYR A 281 -3.11 7.06 10.71
C TYR A 281 -1.72 7.26 10.12
N PRO A 282 -0.76 7.82 10.87
CA PRO A 282 0.64 7.79 10.49
C PRO A 282 1.09 6.35 10.22
N PRO A 283 2.03 6.12 9.29
CA PRO A 283 2.39 4.77 8.84
C PRO A 283 3.01 3.88 9.93
N PHE A 284 3.47 4.47 11.03
CA PHE A 284 4.00 3.77 12.21
C PHE A 284 2.93 3.37 13.25
N TYR A 285 1.70 3.85 13.12
CA TYR A 285 0.63 3.55 14.08
C TYR A 285 0.30 2.06 14.05
N ALA A 286 0.06 1.46 15.21
CA ALA A 286 -0.35 0.06 15.31
C ALA A 286 -1.07 -0.19 16.65
N ASP A 287 -2.28 -0.74 16.58
CA ASP A 287 -3.06 -1.15 17.74
C ASP A 287 -3.85 -2.44 17.49
N MET A 288 -4.62 -2.91 18.48
CA MET A 288 -5.35 -4.18 18.42
C MET A 288 -6.45 -4.23 17.35
N THR A 289 -6.68 -3.11 16.66
CA THR A 289 -7.66 -2.98 15.58
C THR A 289 -6.99 -2.85 14.22
N THR A 290 -5.68 -2.65 14.10
CA THR A 290 -5.00 -2.49 12.80
C THR A 290 -4.38 -3.78 12.29
N GLY A 291 -4.80 -4.21 11.10
CA GLY A 291 -4.28 -5.32 10.31
C GLY A 291 -4.19 -4.95 8.83
N PHE A 292 -4.17 -5.96 7.94
CA PHE A 292 -4.12 -5.73 6.51
C PHE A 292 -4.53 -6.99 5.72
N ARG A 293 -4.88 -6.77 4.45
CA ARG A 293 -5.04 -7.81 3.43
C ARG A 293 -4.23 -7.48 2.19
N LEU A 294 -4.08 -8.44 1.29
CA LEU A 294 -3.19 -8.31 0.14
C LEU A 294 -3.97 -8.28 -1.18
N ALA A 295 -3.43 -7.54 -2.14
CA ALA A 295 -3.81 -7.57 -3.54
C ALA A 295 -2.72 -8.26 -4.37
N LEU A 296 -3.14 -8.84 -5.49
CA LEU A 296 -2.30 -9.49 -6.49
C LEU A 296 -2.58 -8.85 -7.86
N GLY A 297 -1.54 -8.39 -8.55
CA GLY A 297 -1.63 -7.79 -9.88
C GLY A 297 -2.29 -6.40 -9.88
N GLY A 298 -3.14 -6.11 -10.86
CA GLY A 298 -3.80 -4.80 -11.04
C GLY A 298 -2.96 -3.77 -11.77
N ALA A 299 -3.45 -2.53 -11.83
CA ALA A 299 -2.77 -1.42 -12.52
C ALA A 299 -1.57 -0.84 -11.74
N GLN A 300 -1.49 -1.12 -10.44
CA GLN A 300 -0.38 -0.65 -9.63
C GLN A 300 0.89 -1.48 -9.91
N PRO A 301 2.04 -0.81 -10.11
CA PRO A 301 3.29 -1.50 -10.42
C PRO A 301 3.68 -2.43 -9.27
N GLU A 302 4.48 -3.44 -9.60
CA GLU A 302 5.15 -4.32 -8.64
C GLU A 302 5.83 -3.51 -7.54
N ILE A 303 5.87 -4.07 -6.32
CA ILE A 303 6.75 -3.53 -5.28
C ILE A 303 8.18 -3.81 -5.76
N ALA A 304 8.79 -2.83 -6.42
CA ALA A 304 10.15 -2.93 -6.91
C ALA A 304 11.05 -3.46 -5.78
N PRO A 305 11.93 -4.46 -6.02
CA PRO A 305 12.93 -4.87 -5.04
C PRO A 305 13.74 -3.65 -4.60
N ARG A 306 14.16 -3.60 -3.33
CA ARG A 306 15.09 -2.53 -2.95
C ARG A 306 16.42 -2.93 -3.55
N PRO A 307 17.02 -2.17 -4.48
CA PRO A 307 18.44 -2.35 -4.68
C PRO A 307 19.14 -2.12 -3.33
N SER A 308 20.30 -2.74 -3.13
CA SER A 308 21.12 -2.59 -1.91
C SER A 308 21.63 -1.16 -1.66
N ARG A 309 21.13 -0.19 -2.43
CA ARG A 309 21.63 1.18 -2.61
C ARG A 309 20.44 2.14 -2.63
N ASP A 310 20.66 3.37 -2.18
CA ASP A 310 19.64 4.41 -2.24
C ASP A 310 19.77 5.22 -3.53
N LEU A 311 18.64 5.66 -4.10
CA LEU A 311 18.62 6.69 -5.12
C LEU A 311 18.47 8.04 -4.42
N VAL A 312 19.41 8.97 -4.65
CA VAL A 312 19.38 10.32 -4.09
C VAL A 312 19.13 11.31 -5.21
N VAL A 313 18.09 12.13 -5.08
CA VAL A 313 17.77 13.19 -6.03
C VAL A 313 18.10 14.53 -5.39
N TYR A 314 19.14 15.17 -5.88
CA TYR A 314 19.48 16.53 -5.53
C TYR A 314 18.53 17.49 -6.26
N GLY A 315 17.79 18.26 -5.47
CA GLY A 315 16.82 19.25 -5.92
C GLY A 315 17.03 20.60 -5.25
N ARG A 316 16.07 21.50 -5.45
CA ARG A 316 16.05 22.87 -4.91
C ARG A 316 14.61 23.28 -4.55
N ASP A 317 14.42 24.33 -3.75
CA ASP A 317 13.07 24.79 -3.38
C ASP A 317 12.41 25.62 -4.48
N THR A 318 13.24 26.28 -5.30
CA THR A 318 12.75 27.08 -6.42
C THR A 318 12.22 26.19 -7.56
N PHE A 319 11.24 26.73 -8.28
CA PHE A 319 10.60 26.03 -9.39
C PHE A 319 11.62 25.56 -10.44
N CYS A 320 11.61 24.27 -10.74
CA CYS A 320 12.47 23.63 -11.74
C CYS A 320 11.65 22.58 -12.52
N PRO A 321 11.38 22.80 -13.82
CA PRO A 321 10.62 21.85 -14.66
C PRO A 321 11.25 20.46 -14.70
N ASP A 322 12.56 20.37 -14.90
CA ASP A 322 13.25 19.07 -15.02
C ASP A 322 13.17 18.24 -13.73
N LEU A 323 13.20 18.89 -12.56
CA LEU A 323 13.00 18.23 -11.27
C LEU A 323 11.55 17.76 -11.09
N ILE A 324 10.56 18.50 -11.60
CA ILE A 324 9.16 18.05 -11.61
C ILE A 324 9.00 16.82 -12.50
N ASP A 325 9.54 16.85 -13.73
CA ASP A 325 9.45 15.74 -14.67
C ASP A 325 10.18 14.50 -14.14
N THR A 326 11.38 14.66 -13.59
CA THR A 326 12.14 13.56 -12.96
C THR A 326 11.37 12.91 -11.83
N ARG A 327 10.76 13.71 -10.94
CA ARG A 327 9.92 13.16 -9.86
C ARG A 327 8.68 12.47 -10.40
N ARG A 328 8.03 13.04 -11.43
CA ARG A 328 6.88 12.42 -12.09
C ARG A 328 7.25 11.05 -12.64
N TRP A 329 8.39 10.91 -13.32
CA TRP A 329 8.85 9.63 -13.86
C TRP A 329 9.23 8.62 -12.77
N LEU A 330 10.03 9.03 -11.77
CA LEU A 330 10.39 8.16 -10.63
C LEU A 330 9.15 7.67 -9.88
N HIS A 331 8.18 8.56 -9.69
CA HIS A 331 6.88 8.24 -9.10
C HIS A 331 6.09 7.26 -9.99
N ALA A 332 5.96 7.54 -11.29
CA ALA A 332 5.25 6.68 -12.23
C ALA A 332 5.83 5.26 -12.30
N TRP A 333 7.14 5.11 -12.07
CA TRP A 333 7.81 3.81 -12.03
C TRP A 333 8.00 3.25 -10.62
N ASN A 334 7.43 3.89 -9.60
CA ASN A 334 7.50 3.50 -8.20
C ASN A 334 8.96 3.27 -7.71
N VAL A 335 9.87 4.13 -8.15
CA VAL A 335 11.28 4.08 -7.74
C VAL A 335 11.48 4.93 -6.48
N PRO A 336 11.87 4.31 -5.35
CA PRO A 336 12.20 5.08 -4.15
C PRO A 336 13.36 6.00 -4.42
N TYR A 337 13.24 7.23 -3.93
CA TYR A 337 14.38 8.13 -3.86
C TYR A 337 14.31 8.99 -2.61
N ARG A 338 15.48 9.45 -2.17
CA ARG A 338 15.61 10.45 -1.12
C ARG A 338 15.92 11.78 -1.77
N GLN A 339 15.07 12.78 -1.55
CA GLN A 339 15.35 14.13 -2.03
C GLN A 339 16.29 14.84 -1.07
N VAL A 340 17.32 15.47 -1.63
CA VAL A 340 18.22 16.36 -0.89
C VAL A 340 18.09 17.74 -1.49
N ASN A 341 17.78 18.72 -0.66
CA ASN A 341 17.67 20.10 -1.10
C ASN A 341 19.00 20.82 -0.91
N GLN A 342 19.63 21.21 -2.02
CA GLN A 342 20.92 21.90 -1.98
C GLN A 342 20.83 23.34 -1.46
N ASP A 343 19.66 23.98 -1.49
CA ASP A 343 19.48 25.36 -1.04
C ASP A 343 19.53 25.47 0.49
N LEU A 344 19.34 24.35 1.19
CA LEU A 344 19.26 24.29 2.65
C LEU A 344 20.58 23.87 3.32
N ASP A 345 21.58 23.42 2.56
CA ASP A 345 22.84 22.90 3.08
C ASP A 345 24.02 23.29 2.18
N GLU A 346 24.87 24.21 2.67
CA GLU A 346 26.05 24.68 1.93
C GLU A 346 27.08 23.58 1.64
N GLN A 347 27.20 22.56 2.50
CA GLN A 347 28.12 21.45 2.24
C GLN A 347 27.64 20.61 1.06
N ILE A 348 26.34 20.38 0.96
CA ILE A 348 25.74 19.72 -0.20
C ILE A 348 25.92 20.55 -1.47
N ALA A 349 25.66 21.85 -1.40
CA ALA A 349 25.83 22.75 -2.54
C ALA A 349 27.29 22.75 -3.04
N TRP A 350 28.26 22.80 -2.12
CA TRP A 350 29.68 22.72 -2.46
C TRP A 350 30.07 21.37 -3.07
N ARG A 351 29.50 20.26 -2.57
CA ARG A 351 29.74 18.93 -3.17
C ARG A 351 29.28 18.88 -4.61
N LEU A 352 28.07 19.38 -4.91
CA LEU A 352 27.57 19.46 -6.28
C LEU A 352 28.46 20.32 -7.17
N ASP A 353 28.88 21.50 -6.68
CA ASP A 353 29.83 22.35 -7.40
C ASP A 353 31.15 21.61 -7.69
N SER A 354 31.65 20.80 -6.75
CA SER A 354 32.88 20.03 -6.94
C SER A 354 32.78 18.94 -8.01
N TRP A 355 31.59 18.33 -8.17
CA TRP A 355 31.37 17.28 -9.16
C TRP A 355 31.02 17.82 -10.54
N LEU A 356 30.29 18.95 -10.59
CA LEU A 356 29.61 19.44 -11.78
C LEU A 356 30.13 20.79 -12.27
N GLY A 357 30.94 21.48 -11.48
CA GLY A 357 31.29 22.88 -11.71
C GLY A 357 30.09 23.83 -11.63
N SER A 358 28.94 23.34 -11.15
CA SER A 358 27.68 24.08 -11.06
C SER A 358 26.67 23.39 -10.13
N ARG A 359 25.65 24.11 -9.70
CA ARG A 359 24.57 23.61 -8.82
C ARG A 359 23.35 23.11 -9.60
N THR A 360 23.56 22.44 -10.73
CA THR A 360 22.47 22.01 -11.62
C THR A 360 21.63 20.91 -10.99
N VAL A 361 20.31 21.00 -11.22
CA VAL A 361 19.32 20.04 -10.72
C VAL A 361 18.31 19.72 -11.82
N PRO A 362 17.71 18.52 -11.82
CA PRO A 362 17.97 17.42 -10.90
C PRO A 362 19.32 16.75 -11.18
N THR A 363 20.05 16.43 -10.11
CA THR A 363 21.18 15.51 -10.17
C THR A 363 20.80 14.26 -9.37
N ILE A 364 20.93 13.11 -10.00
CA ILE A 364 20.52 11.82 -9.45
C ILE A 364 21.76 11.01 -9.16
N VAL A 365 21.80 10.40 -7.98
CA VAL A 365 22.96 9.68 -7.47
C VAL A 365 22.53 8.32 -6.94
N VAL A 366 23.29 7.29 -7.28
CA VAL A 366 23.22 5.99 -6.60
C VAL A 366 24.21 6.03 -5.46
N ALA A 367 23.70 5.91 -4.23
CA ALA A 367 24.47 6.04 -2.99
C ALA A 367 24.41 4.73 -2.18
N GLU A 368 25.41 4.52 -1.32
CA GLU A 368 25.29 3.52 -0.25
C GLU A 368 24.12 3.90 0.67
N HIS A 369 23.55 2.92 1.37
CA HIS A 369 22.36 3.16 2.20
C HIS A 369 22.64 4.24 3.27
N GLY A 370 21.78 5.26 3.34
CA GLY A 370 21.92 6.40 4.25
C GLY A 370 22.96 7.45 3.83
N ALA A 371 23.74 7.20 2.78
CA ALA A 371 24.68 8.17 2.23
C ALA A 371 23.98 9.17 1.29
N VAL A 372 24.75 10.19 0.89
CA VAL A 372 24.36 11.17 -0.16
C VAL A 372 25.33 11.15 -1.34
N ASP A 373 26.53 10.61 -1.14
CA ASP A 373 27.57 10.58 -2.14
C ASP A 373 27.37 9.44 -3.13
N PRO A 374 27.81 9.62 -4.39
CA PRO A 374 27.80 8.55 -5.35
C PRO A 374 28.71 7.41 -4.89
N ILE A 375 28.24 6.17 -5.03
CA ILE A 375 29.00 4.95 -4.68
C ILE A 375 30.35 4.87 -5.37
N LEU A 376 30.49 5.52 -6.52
CA LEU A 376 31.72 5.65 -7.28
C LEU A 376 31.94 7.13 -7.63
N PRO A 377 33.20 7.60 -7.69
CA PRO A 377 33.49 8.93 -8.21
C PRO A 377 32.88 9.12 -9.61
N PRO A 378 32.22 10.27 -9.89
CA PRO A 378 31.61 10.50 -11.19
C PRO A 378 32.64 10.44 -12.32
N ALA A 379 32.35 9.67 -13.37
CA ALA A 379 33.22 9.58 -14.54
C ALA A 379 33.48 10.97 -15.17
N ALA A 380 34.63 11.18 -15.82
CA ALA A 380 34.92 12.47 -16.45
C ALA A 380 33.87 12.81 -17.54
N ALA A 381 33.40 14.05 -17.57
CA ALA A 381 32.43 14.54 -18.55
C ALA A 381 32.73 15.99 -18.94
N ASN A 382 32.20 16.42 -20.08
CA ASN A 382 32.26 17.82 -20.48
C ASN A 382 31.30 18.65 -19.59
N LEU A 383 31.85 19.39 -18.63
CA LEU A 383 31.06 20.21 -17.70
C LEU A 383 30.20 21.28 -18.40
N LYS A 384 30.52 21.65 -19.65
CA LYS A 384 29.72 22.60 -20.45
C LYS A 384 28.49 21.97 -21.12
N ALA A 385 28.34 20.65 -21.05
CA ALA A 385 27.28 19.89 -21.71
C ALA A 385 26.88 18.65 -20.88
N LEU A 386 26.52 18.86 -19.61
CA LEU A 386 26.19 17.78 -18.66
C LEU A 386 24.77 17.24 -18.77
N ARG A 387 23.85 17.98 -19.40
CA ARG A 387 22.45 17.55 -19.51
C ARG A 387 22.36 16.16 -20.12
N ASN A 388 21.49 15.32 -19.56
CA ASN A 388 21.26 13.95 -19.99
C ASN A 388 22.52 13.05 -19.97
N THR A 389 23.52 13.39 -19.15
CA THR A 389 24.79 12.66 -19.10
C THR A 389 24.85 11.70 -17.91
N ASP A 390 24.96 10.41 -18.21
CA ASP A 390 25.22 9.35 -17.25
C ASP A 390 26.74 9.21 -16.99
N ARG A 391 27.13 9.37 -15.73
CA ARG A 391 28.51 9.34 -15.25
C ARG A 391 28.78 8.16 -14.32
N GLY A 392 28.00 7.07 -14.45
CA GLY A 392 28.15 5.83 -13.70
C GLY A 392 27.16 5.71 -12.54
N SER A 393 27.51 6.23 -11.36
CA SER A 393 26.60 6.31 -10.21
C SER A 393 25.94 7.68 -10.08
N MET A 394 25.97 8.47 -11.14
CA MET A 394 25.48 9.85 -11.15
C MET A 394 24.90 10.19 -12.53
N LEU A 395 23.76 10.87 -12.56
CA LEU A 395 23.03 11.26 -13.77
C LEU A 395 22.52 12.70 -13.62
N HIS A 396 22.64 13.50 -14.67
CA HIS A 396 22.33 14.93 -14.65
C HIS A 396 21.21 15.29 -15.59
N GLU A 397 20.22 16.05 -15.09
CA GLU A 397 19.09 16.60 -15.85
C GLU A 397 18.59 15.62 -16.93
N PRO A 398 18.17 14.41 -16.53
CA PRO A 398 17.94 13.35 -17.50
C PRO A 398 16.65 13.58 -18.27
N GLU A 399 16.63 13.03 -19.48
CA GLU A 399 15.40 12.75 -20.19
C GLU A 399 14.85 11.38 -19.74
N GLU A 400 13.55 11.15 -19.96
CA GLU A 400 12.84 9.95 -19.51
C GLU A 400 13.57 8.65 -19.90
N ALA A 401 13.97 8.51 -21.17
CA ALA A 401 14.61 7.30 -21.67
C ALA A 401 15.96 7.02 -21.01
N THR A 402 16.75 8.06 -20.76
CA THR A 402 18.06 7.94 -20.11
C THR A 402 17.90 7.61 -18.63
N LEU A 403 16.95 8.26 -17.95
CA LEU A 403 16.64 7.94 -16.56
C LEU A 403 16.22 6.48 -16.42
N ARG A 404 15.32 6.00 -17.29
CA ARG A 404 14.88 4.61 -17.28
C ARG A 404 16.04 3.64 -17.47
N THR A 405 16.92 3.91 -18.43
CA THR A 405 18.12 3.09 -18.69
C THR A 405 19.07 3.07 -17.49
N PHE A 406 19.28 4.23 -16.87
CA PHE A 406 20.11 4.36 -15.67
C PHE A 406 19.56 3.55 -14.50
N LEU A 407 18.24 3.60 -14.28
CA LEU A 407 17.57 2.89 -13.20
C LEU A 407 17.59 1.37 -13.41
N LEU A 408 17.35 0.91 -14.64
CA LEU A 408 17.48 -0.51 -15.02
C LEU A 408 18.89 -1.02 -14.74
N ARG A 409 19.92 -0.31 -15.21
CA ARG A 409 21.32 -0.71 -14.99
C ARG A 409 21.68 -0.81 -13.51
N ASN A 410 21.16 0.11 -12.70
CA ASN A 410 21.47 0.17 -11.28
C ASN A 410 20.51 -0.64 -10.40
N GLY A 411 19.61 -1.43 -10.99
CA GLY A 411 18.71 -2.34 -10.28
C GLY A 411 17.56 -1.66 -9.54
N PHE A 412 17.23 -0.41 -9.91
CA PHE A 412 16.06 0.31 -9.40
C PHE A 412 14.78 -0.01 -10.18
N LEU A 413 14.91 -0.59 -11.38
CA LEU A 413 13.81 -1.09 -12.20
C LEU A 413 14.11 -2.53 -12.67
N SER A 414 13.06 -3.33 -12.82
CA SER A 414 13.10 -4.59 -13.57
C SER A 414 12.93 -4.33 -15.08
N ALA A 415 13.60 -5.15 -15.89
CA ALA A 415 13.62 -5.05 -17.36
C ALA A 415 12.29 -5.41 -18.01
#